data_AF-A0A246K2K9-F1
#
_entry.id   AF-A0A246K2K9-F1
#
_cell.length_a   1.000
_cell.length_b   1.000
_cell.length_c   1.000
_cell.angle_alpha   90.00
_cell.angle_beta   90.00
_cell.angle_gamma   90.00
#
_symmetry.space_group_name_H-M   'P 1'
#
loop_
_entity.id
_entity.type
_entity.pdbx_description
1 polymer ?
#
loop_
_entity_poly.entity_id
_entity_poly.type
_entity_poly.pdbx_seq_one_letter_code
_entity_poly.pdbx_strand_id
1 'polypeptide(L)' 'MTERSETETIGGTPRAAKRPAHVKAPADWTNSPVPPAAPIREEKAEDQPGGRNPVRYGDWELKGIAIDF' A
#
# COMPACT_ATOMS: atom_id res chain seq x y z
N MET A 1 -25.64 9.19 -18.49
CA MET A 1 -25.36 8.00 -19.34
C MET A 1 -24.04 8.10 -20.10
N THR A 2 -23.40 9.28 -20.16
CA THR A 2 -22.25 9.59 -21.05
C THR A 2 -20.87 9.24 -20.47
N GLU A 3 -20.73 9.16 -19.14
CA GLU A 3 -19.42 8.91 -18.50
C GLU A 3 -18.90 7.47 -18.69
N ARG A 4 -19.80 6.50 -18.90
CA ARG A 4 -19.43 5.09 -19.16
C ARG A 4 -18.85 4.88 -20.56
N SER A 5 -19.32 5.63 -21.57
CA SER A 5 -18.83 5.48 -22.94
C SER A 5 -17.41 6.03 -23.14
N GLU A 6 -17.03 7.08 -22.41
CA GLU A 6 -15.66 7.64 -22.45
C GLU A 6 -14.64 6.69 -21.80
N THR A 7 -15.07 5.93 -20.78
CA THR A 7 -14.20 4.96 -20.11
C THR A 7 -14.04 3.64 -20.86
N GLU A 8 -14.83 3.37 -21.90
CA GLU A 8 -14.79 2.12 -22.67
C GLU A 8 -13.99 2.24 -23.98
N THR A 9 -13.74 3.45 -24.47
CA THR A 9 -13.05 3.67 -25.74
C THR A 9 -11.89 4.65 -25.61
N ILE A 10 -10.82 4.45 -26.38
CA ILE A 10 -9.72 5.42 -26.55
C ILE A 10 -9.67 5.76 -28.04
N GLY A 11 -9.96 7.01 -28.38
CA GLY A 11 -9.93 7.47 -29.78
C GLY A 11 -10.85 6.69 -30.73
N GLY A 12 -12.00 6.22 -30.24
CA GLY A 12 -12.95 5.42 -31.04
C GLY A 12 -12.62 3.93 -31.15
N THR A 13 -11.53 3.47 -30.52
CA THR A 13 -11.21 2.04 -30.41
C THR A 13 -11.59 1.49 -29.03
N PRO A 14 -12.16 0.28 -28.92
CA PRO A 14 -12.44 -0.35 -27.63
C PRO A 14 -11.16 -0.51 -26.82
N ARG A 15 -11.22 -0.22 -25.51
CA ARG A 15 -10.07 -0.37 -24.62
C ARG A 15 -9.67 -1.83 -24.46
N ALA A 16 -8.37 -2.09 -24.53
CA ALA A 16 -7.78 -3.40 -24.25
C ALA A 16 -7.65 -3.64 -22.72
N ALA A 17 -8.78 -3.69 -22.01
CA ALA A 17 -8.80 -3.92 -20.55
C ALA A 17 -8.62 -5.40 -20.16
N LYS A 18 -8.71 -6.32 -21.13
CA LYS A 18 -8.60 -7.77 -20.90
C LYS A 18 -7.37 -8.33 -21.61
N ARG A 19 -6.63 -9.21 -20.92
CA ARG A 19 -5.48 -9.92 -21.49
C ARG A 19 -5.91 -10.84 -22.65
N PRO A 20 -5.26 -10.81 -23.82
CA PRO A 20 -5.55 -11.72 -24.93
C PRO A 20 -5.23 -13.19 -24.60
N ALA A 21 -6.04 -14.12 -25.11
CA ALA A 21 -5.95 -15.55 -24.77
C ALA A 21 -4.67 -16.26 -25.25
N HIS A 22 -4.02 -15.75 -26.29
CA HIS A 22 -2.81 -16.35 -26.86
C HIS A 22 -1.51 -15.94 -26.12
N VAL A 23 -1.59 -14.95 -25.22
CA VAL A 23 -0.44 -14.46 -24.46
C VAL A 23 -0.21 -15.38 -23.26
N LYS A 24 0.79 -16.25 -23.38
CA LYS A 24 1.23 -17.16 -22.31
C LYS A 24 2.38 -16.55 -21.52
N ALA A 25 2.47 -16.89 -20.23
CA ALA A 25 3.62 -16.53 -19.42
C ALA A 25 4.89 -17.32 -19.86
N PRO A 26 6.10 -16.80 -19.62
CA PRO A 26 7.35 -17.54 -19.83
C PRO A 26 7.42 -18.86 -19.04
N ALA A 27 8.24 -19.81 -19.50
CA ALA A 27 8.33 -21.15 -18.91
C ALA A 27 8.71 -21.14 -17.42
N ASP A 28 9.62 -20.24 -17.01
CA ASP A 28 10.12 -20.14 -15.64
C ASP A 28 9.35 -19.12 -14.79
N TRP A 29 8.23 -18.60 -15.29
CA TRP A 29 7.44 -17.61 -14.56
C TRP A 29 6.59 -18.28 -13.48
N THR A 30 6.91 -18.00 -12.21
CA THR A 30 6.08 -18.38 -11.06
C THR A 30 5.37 -17.17 -10.47
N ASN A 31 4.04 -17.25 -10.30
CA ASN A 31 3.23 -16.22 -9.64
C ASN A 31 2.64 -16.75 -8.32
N SER A 32 3.51 -17.18 -7.42
CA SER A 32 3.11 -17.59 -6.08
C SER A 32 2.63 -16.37 -5.29
N PRO A 33 1.52 -16.46 -4.54
CA PRO A 33 1.05 -15.35 -3.72
C PRO A 33 2.12 -14.97 -2.69
N VAL A 34 2.22 -13.67 -2.41
CA VAL A 34 3.04 -13.17 -1.29
C VAL A 34 2.49 -13.76 0.01
N PRO A 35 3.34 -14.19 0.95
CA PRO A 35 2.86 -14.66 2.25
C PRO A 35 2.02 -13.58 2.97
N PRO A 36 1.10 -13.99 3.85
CA PRO A 36 0.30 -13.04 4.63
C PRO A 36 1.22 -12.15 5.46
N ALA A 37 0.78 -10.91 5.68
CA ALA A 37 1.51 -9.97 6.53
C ALA A 37 1.68 -10.55 7.94
N ALA A 38 2.86 -10.33 8.52
CA ALA A 38 3.09 -10.64 9.91
C ALA A 38 2.17 -9.78 10.80
N PRO A 39 1.75 -10.27 11.98
CA PRO A 39 1.02 -9.46 12.93
C PRO A 39 1.85 -8.25 13.34
N ILE A 40 1.19 -7.12 13.58
CA ILE A 40 1.83 -5.94 14.15
C ILE A 40 2.35 -6.32 15.53
N ARG A 41 3.66 -6.15 15.74
CA ARG A 41 4.27 -6.23 17.06
C ARG A 41 4.39 -4.81 17.59
N GLU A 42 3.59 -4.48 18.59
CA GLU A 42 3.81 -3.26 19.33
C GLU A 42 5.08 -3.45 20.16
N GLU A 43 6.13 -2.72 19.81
CA GLU A 43 7.26 -2.55 20.72
C GLU A 43 6.75 -1.78 21.94
N LYS A 44 7.08 -2.29 23.13
CA LYS A 44 6.69 -1.63 24.37
C LYS A 44 7.34 -0.25 24.39
N ALA A 45 6.58 0.75 24.83
CA ALA A 45 7.06 2.11 24.84
C ALA A 45 8.35 2.22 25.68
N GLU A 46 8.45 1.46 26.77
CA GLU A 46 9.61 1.41 27.67
C GLU A 46 10.88 0.85 27.01
N ASP A 47 10.74 0.03 25.97
CA ASP A 47 11.86 -0.57 25.25
C ASP A 47 12.41 0.39 24.17
N GLN A 48 11.73 1.52 23.93
CA GLN A 48 12.12 2.54 22.97
C GLN A 48 12.96 3.65 23.63
N PRO A 49 13.89 4.28 22.90
CA PRO A 49 14.61 5.45 23.37
C PRO A 49 13.64 6.55 23.82
N GLY A 50 13.63 6.87 25.11
CA GLY A 50 12.73 7.89 25.69
C GLY A 50 11.34 7.38 26.08
N GLY A 51 11.12 6.06 26.10
CA GLY A 51 9.87 5.49 26.63
C GLY A 51 8.66 5.71 25.71
N ARG A 52 8.86 6.01 24.42
CA ARG A 52 7.84 6.53 23.51
C ARG A 52 7.88 5.86 22.15
N ASN A 53 6.71 5.65 21.58
CA ASN A 53 6.56 5.01 20.28
C ASN A 53 6.57 6.08 19.18
N PRO A 54 7.53 6.05 18.24
CA PRO A 54 7.68 7.10 17.23
C PRO A 54 6.55 7.17 16.20
N VAL A 55 5.74 6.14 16.12
CA VAL A 55 4.57 6.08 15.23
C VAL A 55 3.31 6.61 15.93
N ARG A 56 3.38 6.96 17.22
CA ARG A 56 2.26 7.54 17.97
C ARG A 56 2.53 9.01 18.27
N TYR A 57 1.46 9.81 18.32
CA TYR A 57 1.44 11.27 18.56
C TYR A 57 2.27 11.79 19.77
N GLY A 58 2.86 10.92 20.58
CA GLY A 58 3.77 11.26 21.68
C GLY A 58 5.20 11.64 21.25
N ASP A 59 5.52 11.57 19.96
CA ASP A 59 6.84 11.98 19.44
C ASP A 59 7.05 13.49 19.35
N TRP A 60 5.95 14.27 19.30
CA TRP A 60 6.00 15.74 19.38
C TRP A 60 5.93 16.27 20.81
N GLU A 61 5.85 15.38 21.80
CA GLU A 61 5.81 15.77 23.20
C GLU A 61 7.14 15.43 23.86
N LEU A 62 7.77 16.36 24.58
CA LEU A 62 8.91 16.09 25.47
C LEU A 62 8.53 16.40 26.92
N LYS A 63 8.59 15.40 27.81
CA LYS A 63 8.17 15.54 29.23
C LYS A 63 6.72 16.06 29.39
N GLY A 64 5.81 15.64 28.50
CA GLY A 64 4.41 16.07 28.51
C GLY A 64 4.17 17.49 27.96
N ILE A 65 5.18 18.09 27.32
CA ILE A 65 5.08 19.40 26.67
C ILE A 65 5.16 19.18 25.17
N ALA A 66 4.18 19.67 24.41
CA ALA A 66 4.26 19.69 22.95
C ALA A 66 5.39 20.66 22.53
N ILE A 67 6.39 20.14 21.82
CA ILE A 67 7.53 20.89 21.28
C ILE A 67 7.51 20.75 19.76
N ASP A 68 7.47 21.87 19.07
CA ASP A 68 7.70 22.04 17.63
C ASP A 68 8.72 23.19 17.45
N PHE A 69 9.50 23.18 16.36
CA PHE A 69 10.79 23.90 16.16
C PHE A 69 10.90 25.30 16.77
#